data_AF-A0A481SQ32-F1
#
_entry.id   AF-A0A481SQ32-F1
#
_cell.length_a   1.000
_cell.length_b   1.000
_cell.length_c   1.000
_cell.angle_alpha   90.00
_cell.angle_beta   90.00
_cell.angle_gamma   90.00
#
_symmetry.space_group_name_H-M   'P 1'
#
loop_
_entity.id
_entity.type
_entity.pdbx_description
1 polymer ?
#
loop_
_entity_poly.entity_id
_entity_poly.type
_entity_poly.pdbx_seq_one_letter_code
_entity_poly.pdbx_strand_id
1 'polypeptide(L)' 'MKAVLAACCLFAVYLFFVSADAKAPGVAAPPPPPDGDSSSGSCFDNNNTTRTCVPWKAAGHCDTTDAKKNCAKTCEQC' A
#
# COMPACT_ATOMS: atom_id res chain seq x y z
N MET A 1 9.60 27.70 21.43
CA MET A 1 8.13 27.73 21.26
C MET A 1 7.75 27.56 19.77
N LYS A 2 8.13 26.44 19.12
CA LYS A 2 7.81 26.16 17.70
C LYS A 2 7.09 24.83 17.48
N ALA A 3 7.17 23.91 18.44
CA ALA A 3 6.49 22.61 18.38
C ALA A 3 4.95 22.72 18.47
N VAL A 4 4.44 23.76 19.14
CA VAL A 4 2.99 23.99 19.31
C VAL A 4 2.30 24.29 17.98
N LEU A 5 2.99 24.96 17.05
CA LEU A 5 2.43 25.34 15.75
C LEU A 5 2.17 24.11 14.86
N ALA A 6 3.10 23.15 14.85
CA ALA A 6 2.98 21.93 14.05
C ALA A 6 1.83 21.03 14.53
N ALA A 7 1.63 20.94 15.86
CA ALA A 7 0.52 20.19 16.44
C ALA A 7 -0.85 20.81 16.08
N CYS A 8 -0.96 22.14 16.07
CA CYS A 8 -2.18 22.83 15.61
C CYS A 8 -2.48 22.55 14.12
N CYS A 9 -1.47 22.51 13.26
CA CYS A 9 -1.67 22.23 11.83
C CYS A 9 -2.17 20.79 11.59
N LEU A 10 -1.61 19.80 12.31
CA LEU A 10 -2.04 18.41 12.18
C LEU A 10 -3.48 18.20 12.69
N PHE A 11 -3.84 18.87 13.78
CA PHE A 11 -5.20 18.80 14.32
C PHE A 11 -6.24 19.43 13.39
N ALA A 12 -5.90 20.55 12.73
CA ALA A 12 -6.79 21.19 11.75
C ALA A 12 -7.03 20.32 10.51
N VAL A 13 -5.98 19.67 9.98
CA VAL A 13 -6.10 18.74 8.86
C VAL A 13 -6.95 17.52 9.23
N TYR A 14 -6.78 16.99 10.45
CA TYR A 14 -7.59 15.89 10.96
C TYR A 14 -9.07 16.25 11.05
N LEU A 15 -9.41 17.43 11.59
CA LEU A 15 -10.80 17.89 11.64
C LEU A 15 -11.39 18.14 10.24
N PHE A 16 -10.59 18.63 9.28
CA PHE A 16 -11.04 18.81 7.89
C PHE A 16 -11.34 17.46 7.22
N PHE A 17 -10.51 16.44 7.45
CA PHE A 17 -10.73 15.07 6.95
C PHE A 17 -11.98 14.42 7.56
N VAL A 18 -12.20 14.60 8.87
CA VAL A 18 -13.41 14.09 9.56
C VAL A 18 -14.68 14.82 9.07
N SER A 19 -14.60 16.12 8.77
CA SER A 19 -15.75 16.88 8.27
C SER A 19 -16.12 16.52 6.82
N ALA A 20 -15.19 15.99 6.04
CA ALA A 20 -15.44 15.49 4.69
C ALA A 20 -16.20 14.15 4.67
N ASP A 21 -16.29 13.46 5.81
CA ASP A 21 -17.09 12.24 6.00
C ASP A 21 -18.52 12.56 6.50
N ALA A 22 -18.99 13.80 6.37
CA ALA A 22 -20.42 14.08 6.48
C ALA A 22 -21.14 13.64 5.20
N LYS A 23 -21.44 12.34 5.10
CA LYS A 23 -22.34 11.72 4.13
C LYS A 23 -23.64 12.54 3.99
N ALA A 24 -23.72 13.39 2.97
CA ALA A 24 -24.98 14.00 2.56
C ALA A 24 -25.90 12.92 1.94
N PRO A 25 -27.16 12.78 2.37
CA PRO A 25 -28.07 11.82 1.77
C PRO A 25 -28.65 12.38 0.48
N GLY A 26 -28.52 11.62 -0.62
CA GLY A 26 -29.44 11.70 -1.74
C GLY A 26 -29.00 12.50 -2.96
N VAL A 27 -28.03 11.98 -3.71
CA VAL A 27 -28.08 11.99 -5.18
C VAL A 27 -27.47 10.66 -5.64
N ALA A 28 -28.15 9.95 -6.53
CA ALA A 28 -27.73 8.67 -7.07
C ALA A 28 -26.26 8.76 -7.53
N ALA A 29 -25.39 7.96 -6.91
CA ALA A 29 -23.97 7.99 -7.16
C ALA A 29 -23.69 7.58 -8.62
N PRO A 30 -22.83 8.30 -9.35
CA PRO A 30 -22.24 7.79 -10.59
C PRO A 30 -21.50 6.46 -10.29
N PRO A 31 -21.38 5.55 -11.28
CA PRO A 31 -20.76 4.24 -11.06
C PRO A 31 -19.39 4.40 -10.40
N PRO A 32 -19.05 3.52 -9.44
CA PRO A 32 -17.80 3.61 -8.73
C PRO A 32 -16.62 3.61 -9.72
N PRO A 33 -15.60 4.46 -9.50
CA PRO A 33 -14.35 4.30 -10.23
C PRO A 33 -13.82 2.87 -9.98
N PRO A 34 -13.13 2.25 -10.95
CA PRO A 34 -12.54 0.93 -10.76
C PRO A 34 -11.71 0.97 -9.48
N ASP A 35 -11.95 0.01 -8.59
CA ASP A 35 -11.35 -0.10 -7.28
C ASP A 35 -9.84 0.12 -7.39
N GLY A 36 -9.38 1.28 -6.93
CA GLY A 36 -7.97 1.59 -6.83
C GLY A 36 -7.37 0.63 -5.81
N ASP A 37 -6.73 -0.40 -6.35
CA ASP A 37 -5.90 -1.44 -5.73
C ASP A 37 -5.43 -1.05 -4.33
N SER A 38 -6.31 -1.29 -3.35
CA SER A 38 -5.96 -1.29 -1.94
C SER A 38 -5.26 -2.61 -1.66
N SER A 39 -4.07 -2.78 -2.22
CA SER A 39 -3.09 -3.79 -1.78
C SER A 39 -2.53 -3.37 -0.42
N SER A 40 -3.39 -3.35 0.59
CA SER A 40 -2.96 -3.43 1.98
C SER A 40 -2.42 -4.84 2.23
N GLY A 41 -1.08 -4.97 2.18
CA GLY A 41 -0.35 -5.65 3.25
C GLY A 41 -0.28 -7.18 3.25
N SER A 42 -0.31 -7.87 2.11
CA SER A 42 0.12 -9.28 2.08
C SER A 42 1.39 -9.42 1.26
N CYS A 43 2.48 -9.79 1.94
CA CYS A 43 3.71 -10.19 1.29
C CYS A 43 3.53 -11.59 0.68
N PHE A 44 3.50 -11.69 -0.64
CA PHE A 44 3.43 -12.97 -1.35
C PHE A 44 4.34 -12.99 -2.58
N ASP A 45 4.69 -14.19 -3.03
CA ASP A 45 5.36 -14.40 -4.30
C ASP A 45 4.32 -14.43 -5.42
N ASN A 46 4.48 -13.59 -6.44
CA ASN A 46 3.67 -13.65 -7.66
C ASN A 46 4.09 -14.80 -8.57
N ASN A 47 5.37 -15.19 -8.51
CA ASN A 47 5.89 -16.33 -9.25
C ASN A 47 5.81 -17.63 -8.42
N ASN A 48 5.93 -18.76 -9.11
CA ASN A 48 5.95 -20.06 -8.44
C ASN A 48 7.14 -20.14 -7.48
N THR A 49 6.87 -20.27 -6.19
CA THR A 49 7.89 -20.32 -5.14
C THR A 49 8.92 -21.42 -5.43
N THR A 50 8.50 -22.65 -5.68
CA THR A 50 9.40 -23.81 -5.80
C THR A 50 10.19 -23.83 -7.12
N ARG A 51 9.57 -23.43 -8.23
CA ARG A 51 10.18 -23.51 -9.57
C ARG A 51 10.95 -22.25 -9.98
N THR A 52 10.66 -21.11 -9.37
CA THR A 52 11.21 -19.82 -9.80
C THR A 52 11.85 -19.09 -8.63
N CYS A 53 11.13 -18.80 -7.56
CA CYS A 53 11.66 -17.94 -6.50
C CYS A 53 12.77 -18.61 -5.67
N VAL A 54 12.63 -19.90 -5.34
CA VAL A 54 13.66 -20.69 -4.64
C VAL A 54 14.97 -20.76 -5.43
N PRO A 55 14.99 -21.15 -6.73
CA PRO A 55 16.22 -21.13 -7.50
C PRO A 55 16.76 -19.70 -7.70
N TRP A 56 15.91 -18.69 -7.81
CA TRP A 56 16.36 -17.29 -7.90
C TRP A 56 17.02 -16.81 -6.61
N LYS A 57 16.49 -17.16 -5.44
CA LYS A 57 17.13 -16.90 -4.15
C LYS A 57 18.48 -17.60 -4.06
N ALA A 58 18.53 -18.89 -4.43
CA ALA A 58 19.77 -19.67 -4.43
C ALA A 58 20.82 -19.12 -5.41
N ALA A 59 20.39 -18.51 -6.52
CA ALA A 59 21.26 -17.86 -7.50
C ALA A 59 21.61 -16.39 -7.16
N GLY A 60 21.07 -15.82 -6.08
CA GLY A 60 21.34 -14.44 -5.68
C GLY A 60 20.63 -13.37 -6.51
N HIS A 61 19.52 -13.70 -7.18
CA HIS A 61 18.75 -12.75 -8.01
C HIS A 61 17.80 -11.84 -7.23
N CYS A 62 17.74 -11.95 -5.90
CA CYS A 62 16.81 -11.19 -5.06
C CYS A 62 16.96 -9.67 -5.17
N ASP A 63 18.12 -9.17 -5.62
CA ASP A 63 18.34 -7.74 -5.83
C ASP A 63 17.74 -7.18 -7.12
N THR A 64 17.35 -8.06 -8.04
CA THR A 64 16.71 -7.65 -9.30
C THR A 64 15.29 -7.13 -9.08
N THR A 65 14.90 -6.12 -9.86
CA THR A 65 13.53 -5.56 -9.81
C THR A 65 12.46 -6.63 -10.00
N ASP A 66 12.73 -7.62 -10.84
CA ASP A 66 11.82 -8.74 -11.11
C ASP A 66 11.66 -9.65 -9.89
N ALA A 67 12.75 -10.00 -9.20
CA ALA A 67 12.66 -10.82 -8.00
C ALA A 67 11.98 -10.07 -6.85
N LYS A 68 12.20 -8.75 -6.73
CA LYS A 68 11.55 -7.93 -5.69
C LYS A 68 10.04 -7.83 -5.88
N LYS A 69 9.57 -7.76 -7.13
CA LYS A 69 8.14 -7.72 -7.42
C LYS A 69 7.51 -9.10 -7.35
N ASN A 70 8.19 -10.14 -7.83
CA ASN A 70 7.57 -11.44 -8.05
C ASN A 70 7.91 -12.50 -7.00
N CYS A 71 8.94 -12.29 -6.21
CA CYS A 71 9.46 -13.24 -5.23
C CYS A 71 9.74 -12.55 -3.88
N ALA A 72 8.99 -11.49 -3.56
CA ALA A 72 9.21 -10.64 -2.40
C ALA A 72 9.22 -11.44 -1.08
N LYS A 73 8.33 -12.43 -0.96
CA LYS A 73 8.22 -13.28 0.24
C LYS A 73 9.40 -14.24 0.35
N THR A 74 9.75 -14.91 -0.75
CA THR A 74 10.89 -15.84 -0.77
C THR A 74 12.21 -15.10 -0.52
N CYS A 75 12.36 -13.92 -1.12
CA CYS A 75 13.54 -13.07 -0.99
C CYS A 75 13.56 -12.22 0.30
N GLU A 76 12.58 -12.37 1.20
CA GLU A 76 12.51 -11.65 2.48
C GLU A 76 12.63 -10.13 2.30
N GLN A 77 12.00 -9.61 1.24
CA GLN A 77 11.99 -8.18 0.87
C GLN A 77 10.67 -7.48 1.19
N CYS A 78 9.84 -8.17 1.96
CA CYS A 78 8.85 -7.57 2.82
C CYS A 78 9.49 -7.46 4.21
#